data_AF-A0A7L8RS76-F1
#
_entry.id   AF-A0A7L8RS76-F1
#
_cell.length_a   1.000
_cell.length_b   1.000
_cell.length_c   1.000
_cell.angle_alpha   90.00
_cell.angle_beta   90.00
_cell.angle_gamma   90.00
#
_symmetry.space_group_name_H-M   'P 1'
#
loop_
_entity.id
_entity.type
_entity.pdbx_description
1 polymer ?
#
loop_
_entity_poly.entity_id
_entity_poly.type
_entity_poly.pdbx_seq_one_letter_code
_entity_poly.pdbx_strand_id
1 'polypeptide(L)'
;MRRFLQVLLMLSAAFPPMSAALAGELSSGEIRSELVGRSISWWEQGGWFSGQMMLLPDGRAEISIDAPKRAGDSGRWMVRGDQLCTVWGDFRSGQEKCYSLQRGAAGRFETSGGNVFEVREAGV
;
A
#
# COMPACT_ATOMS: atom_id res chain seq x y z
N MET A 1 50.39 -47.91 28.37
CA MET A 1 49.05 -47.59 28.91
C MET A 1 48.63 -46.23 28.38
N ARG A 2 47.41 -46.13 27.79
CA ARG A 2 46.46 -44.99 27.74
C ARG A 2 46.99 -43.60 27.28
N ARG A 3 46.32 -42.82 26.45
CA ARG A 3 45.05 -42.93 25.71
C ARG A 3 44.98 -41.70 24.78
N PHE A 4 44.73 -41.95 23.50
CA PHE A 4 43.82 -41.22 22.61
C PHE A 4 43.74 -39.68 22.66
N LEU A 5 44.39 -39.11 21.64
CA LEU A 5 43.92 -38.01 20.79
C LEU A 5 42.39 -38.02 20.61
N GLN A 6 41.70 -36.91 20.91
CA GLN A 6 40.36 -36.62 20.40
C GLN A 6 40.14 -35.10 20.33
N VAL A 7 40.55 -34.55 19.19
CA VAL A 7 40.09 -33.26 18.67
C VAL A 7 38.65 -33.47 18.21
N LEU A 8 37.66 -32.84 18.85
CA LEU A 8 36.28 -32.88 18.40
C LEU A 8 36.01 -31.66 17.52
N LEU A 9 35.92 -31.93 16.22
CA LEU A 9 35.66 -30.98 15.14
C LEU A 9 34.14 -30.75 14.99
N MET A 10 33.77 -29.47 14.88
CA MET A 10 32.65 -28.88 14.12
C MET A 10 31.20 -29.35 14.36
N LEU A 11 30.30 -28.36 14.55
CA LEU A 11 29.18 -28.14 13.62
C LEU A 11 28.68 -26.69 13.80
N SER A 12 29.28 -25.76 13.07
CA SER A 12 28.76 -24.39 12.95
C SER A 12 27.56 -24.42 12.02
N ALA A 13 26.34 -24.39 12.58
CA ALA A 13 25.12 -24.24 11.82
C ALA A 13 25.12 -22.87 11.12
N ALA A 14 25.46 -22.86 9.83
CA ALA A 14 25.27 -21.70 8.98
C ALA A 14 23.77 -21.47 8.79
N PHE A 15 23.18 -20.62 9.63
CA PHE A 15 21.85 -20.08 9.36
C PHE A 15 21.96 -19.21 8.09
N PRO A 16 21.27 -19.54 6.99
CA PRO A 16 21.22 -18.63 5.86
C PRO A 16 20.54 -17.33 6.31
N PRO A 17 21.02 -16.16 5.88
CA PRO A 17 20.31 -14.91 6.10
C PRO A 17 18.96 -15.02 5.40
N MET A 18 17.89 -15.07 6.19
CA MET A 18 16.53 -14.94 5.70
C MET A 18 16.45 -13.53 5.10
N SER A 19 16.51 -13.43 3.78
CA SER A 19 16.31 -12.16 3.08
C SER A 19 14.90 -11.69 3.42
N ALA A 20 14.81 -10.71 4.31
CA ALA A 20 13.62 -9.90 4.43
C ALA A 20 13.45 -9.24 3.06
N ALA A 21 12.50 -9.73 2.26
CA ALA A 21 12.04 -8.99 1.10
C ALA A 21 11.60 -7.62 1.64
N LEU A 22 12.41 -6.59 1.38
CA LEU A 22 11.97 -5.21 1.58
C LEU A 22 10.69 -5.08 0.77
N ALA A 23 9.57 -4.88 1.44
CA ALA A 23 8.31 -4.59 0.77
C ALA A 23 8.53 -3.29 -0.02
N GLY A 24 8.84 -3.44 -1.30
CA GLY A 24 9.23 -2.34 -2.17
C GLY A 24 8.06 -1.40 -2.45
N GLU A 25 8.39 -0.20 -2.92
CA GLU A 25 7.39 0.65 -3.53
C GLU A 25 6.77 -0.06 -4.75
N LEU A 26 5.46 0.10 -4.92
CA LEU A 26 4.74 -0.50 -6.04
C LEU A 26 5.11 0.20 -7.34
N SER A 27 5.37 -0.61 -8.36
CA SER A 27 5.53 -0.14 -9.73
C SER A 27 4.20 0.33 -10.32
N SER A 28 4.25 1.13 -11.38
CA SER A 28 3.08 1.58 -12.14
C SER A 28 2.15 0.46 -12.60
N GLY A 29 2.70 -0.69 -12.97
CA GLY A 29 1.94 -1.87 -13.36
C GLY A 29 1.16 -2.46 -12.18
N GLU A 30 1.82 -2.57 -11.03
CA GLU A 30 1.19 -3.08 -9.81
C GLU A 30 0.13 -2.12 -9.26
N ILE A 31 0.39 -0.80 -9.27
CA ILE A 31 -0.62 0.20 -8.87
C ILE A 31 -1.92 -0.01 -9.67
N ARG A 32 -1.79 -0.25 -10.99
CA ARG A 32 -2.96 -0.49 -11.85
C ARG A 32 -3.65 -1.82 -11.54
N SER A 33 -2.90 -2.91 -11.44
CA SER A 33 -3.50 -4.24 -11.21
C SER A 33 -4.14 -4.38 -9.84
N GLU A 34 -3.61 -3.70 -8.83
CA GLU A 34 -4.02 -3.87 -7.43
C GLU A 34 -5.14 -2.93 -7.02
N LEU A 35 -5.20 -1.71 -7.58
CA LEU A 35 -6.11 -0.67 -7.09
C LEU A 35 -7.24 -0.31 -8.06
N VAL A 36 -7.04 -0.44 -9.38
CA VAL A 36 -7.99 0.08 -10.37
C VAL A 36 -9.21 -0.84 -10.48
N GLY A 37 -10.40 -0.25 -10.45
CA GLY A 37 -11.68 -0.96 -10.45
C GLY A 37 -12.02 -1.68 -9.15
N ARG A 38 -11.24 -1.45 -8.08
CA ARG A 38 -11.44 -2.08 -6.77
C ARG A 38 -12.11 -1.11 -5.80
N SER A 39 -12.87 -1.65 -4.84
CA SER A 39 -13.36 -0.88 -3.70
C SER A 39 -12.27 -0.77 -2.65
N ILE A 40 -11.88 0.46 -2.32
CA ILE A 40 -10.75 0.72 -1.42
C ILE A 40 -11.25 1.46 -0.19
N SER A 41 -11.04 0.89 0.99
CA SER A 41 -11.13 1.65 2.24
C SER A 41 -9.87 2.49 2.41
N TRP A 42 -10.02 3.74 2.84
CA TRP A 42 -8.87 4.61 3.11
C TRP A 42 -9.00 5.29 4.46
N TRP A 43 -7.87 5.59 5.09
CA TRP A 43 -7.80 6.40 6.31
C TRP A 43 -6.42 7.04 6.46
N GLU A 44 -6.36 8.13 7.21
CA GLU A 44 -5.10 8.78 7.61
C GLU A 44 -4.43 8.00 8.75
N GLN A 45 -3.13 7.72 8.65
CA GLN A 45 -2.36 7.14 9.73
C GLN A 45 -2.31 8.12 10.92
N GLY A 46 -2.89 7.71 12.05
CA GLY A 46 -3.00 8.56 13.25
C GLY A 46 -3.91 9.78 13.07
N GLY A 47 -4.61 9.89 11.95
CA GLY A 47 -5.53 10.97 11.64
C GLY A 47 -6.99 10.59 11.93
N TRP A 48 -7.89 11.50 11.58
CA TRP A 48 -9.32 11.37 11.87
C TRP A 48 -10.17 11.07 10.64
N PHE A 49 -9.63 11.33 9.44
CA PHE A 49 -10.34 11.12 8.19
C PHE A 49 -10.25 9.67 7.75
N SER A 50 -11.39 9.16 7.29
CA SER A 50 -11.50 7.85 6.66
C SER A 50 -12.71 7.80 5.74
N GLY A 51 -12.72 6.82 4.84
CA GLY A 51 -13.87 6.55 3.99
C GLY A 51 -13.59 5.46 2.98
N GLN A 52 -14.27 5.53 1.84
CA GLN A 52 -14.09 4.64 0.70
C GLN A 52 -13.61 5.43 -0.52
N MET A 53 -12.94 4.77 -1.45
CA MET A 53 -12.66 5.32 -2.77
C MET A 53 -12.65 4.23 -3.83
N MET A 54 -12.80 4.66 -5.07
CA MET A 54 -12.65 3.81 -6.25
C MET A 54 -11.90 4.56 -7.34
N LEU A 55 -10.90 3.91 -7.92
CA LEU A 55 -10.16 4.39 -9.09
C LEU A 55 -10.75 3.72 -10.33
N LEU A 56 -11.54 4.44 -11.12
CA LEU A 56 -12.24 3.89 -12.28
C LEU A 56 -11.28 3.67 -13.46
N PRO A 57 -11.45 2.62 -14.28
CA PRO A 57 -10.55 2.33 -15.42
C PRO A 57 -10.43 3.45 -16.46
N ASP A 58 -11.41 4.35 -16.53
CA ASP A 58 -11.45 5.50 -17.44
C ASP A 58 -10.69 6.73 -16.93
N GLY A 59 -10.03 6.63 -15.78
CA GLY A 59 -9.26 7.72 -15.16
C GLY A 59 -10.10 8.64 -14.26
N ARG A 60 -11.40 8.39 -14.10
CA ARG A 60 -12.20 9.05 -13.05
C ARG A 60 -11.95 8.41 -11.69
N ALA A 61 -12.14 9.17 -10.63
CA ALA A 61 -12.04 8.69 -9.26
C ALA A 61 -13.23 9.17 -8.43
N GLU A 62 -13.67 8.35 -7.49
CA GLU A 62 -14.72 8.68 -6.54
C GLU A 62 -14.21 8.44 -5.13
N ILE A 63 -14.56 9.31 -4.18
CA ILE A 63 -14.16 9.20 -2.78
C ILE A 63 -15.32 9.58 -1.87
N SER A 64 -15.50 8.83 -0.79
CA SER A 64 -16.31 9.21 0.36
C SER A 64 -15.40 9.57 1.53
N ILE A 65 -15.91 10.45 2.37
CA ILE A 65 -15.40 10.72 3.71
C ILE A 65 -16.51 10.23 4.63
N ASP A 66 -16.28 9.18 5.40
CA ASP A 66 -17.24 8.64 6.36
C ASP A 66 -17.06 9.25 7.76
N ALA A 67 -15.83 9.67 8.10
CA ALA A 67 -15.50 10.37 9.33
C ALA A 67 -14.56 11.56 9.07
N PRO A 68 -14.65 12.65 9.85
CA PRO A 68 -15.58 12.87 10.97
C PRO A 68 -16.99 13.30 10.55
N LYS A 69 -17.18 13.73 9.30
CA LYS A 69 -18.48 14.13 8.76
C LYS A 69 -18.66 13.51 7.38
N ARG A 70 -19.83 12.92 7.15
CA ARG A 70 -20.12 12.25 5.89
C ARG A 70 -20.14 13.24 4.72
N ALA A 71 -19.33 12.96 3.71
CA ALA A 71 -19.27 13.71 2.46
C ALA A 71 -18.79 12.80 1.32
N GLY A 72 -18.87 13.29 0.09
CA GLY A 72 -18.32 12.62 -1.07
C GLY A 72 -17.77 13.64 -2.05
N ASP A 73 -16.83 13.18 -2.89
CA ASP A 73 -16.22 13.99 -3.92
C ASP A 73 -15.89 13.10 -5.14
N SER A 74 -15.69 13.73 -6.28
CA SER A 74 -15.31 13.10 -7.53
C SER A 74 -14.10 13.80 -8.12
N GLY A 75 -13.33 13.05 -8.89
CA GLY A 75 -12.03 13.51 -9.32
C GLY A 75 -11.47 12.72 -10.49
N ARG A 76 -10.17 12.87 -10.67
CA ARG A 76 -9.40 12.08 -11.64
C ARG A 76 -8.20 11.47 -10.98
N TRP A 77 -7.75 10.35 -11.53
CA TRP A 77 -6.49 9.73 -11.16
C TRP A 77 -5.66 9.43 -12.40
N MET A 78 -4.35 9.33 -12.18
CA MET A 78 -3.41 8.84 -13.17
C MET A 78 -2.17 8.29 -12.46
N VAL A 79 -1.39 7.50 -13.19
CA VAL A 79 -0.07 7.03 -12.73
C VAL A 79 1.00 7.77 -13.51
N ARG A 80 1.94 8.40 -12.81
CA ARG A 80 3.11 9.09 -13.39
C ARG A 80 4.38 8.51 -12.77
N GLY A 81 5.20 7.84 -13.58
CA GLY A 81 6.24 6.96 -13.04
C GLY A 81 5.60 5.91 -12.14
N ASP A 82 6.17 5.65 -10.98
CA ASP A 82 5.66 4.71 -9.98
C ASP A 82 4.84 5.40 -8.86
N GLN A 83 4.14 6.48 -9.21
CA GLN A 83 3.29 7.23 -8.28
C GLN A 83 1.83 7.27 -8.74
N LEU A 84 0.93 7.13 -7.78
CA LEU A 84 -0.49 7.41 -7.95
C LEU A 84 -0.75 8.90 -7.72
N CYS A 85 -1.20 9.60 -8.75
CA CYS A 85 -1.61 10.99 -8.69
C CYS A 85 -3.13 11.08 -8.71
N THR A 86 -3.71 11.85 -7.78
CA THR A 86 -5.15 12.11 -7.72
C THR A 86 -5.42 13.61 -7.68
N VAL A 87 -6.52 14.00 -8.29
CA VAL A 87 -7.10 15.35 -8.25
C VAL A 87 -8.53 15.22 -7.77
N TRP A 88 -8.86 15.89 -6.68
CA TRP A 88 -10.21 15.92 -6.10
C TRP A 88 -10.83 17.29 -6.29
N GLY A 89 -12.11 17.37 -6.61
CA GLY A 89 -12.81 18.64 -6.84
C GLY A 89 -12.86 19.49 -5.58
N ASP A 90 -13.60 19.02 -4.59
CA ASP A 90 -13.88 19.75 -3.35
C ASP A 90 -12.85 19.45 -2.24
N PHE A 91 -12.48 18.19 -2.04
CA PHE A 91 -11.64 17.76 -0.90
C PHE A 91 -10.23 18.37 -0.91
N ARG A 92 -9.75 18.76 -2.10
CA ARG A 92 -8.47 19.47 -2.28
C ARG A 92 -8.55 20.65 -3.25
N SER A 93 -9.74 21.19 -3.48
CA SER A 93 -9.95 22.37 -4.35
C SER A 93 -9.28 22.23 -5.73
N GLY A 94 -9.37 21.05 -6.34
CA GLY A 94 -8.77 20.74 -7.65
C GLY A 94 -7.24 20.55 -7.65
N GLN A 95 -6.57 20.55 -6.49
CA GLN A 95 -5.12 20.37 -6.43
C GLN A 95 -4.72 18.90 -6.59
N GLU A 96 -3.68 18.68 -7.39
CA GLU A 96 -3.06 17.37 -7.57
C GLU A 96 -2.16 17.01 -6.37
N LYS A 97 -2.13 15.73 -6.03
CA LYS A 97 -1.14 15.16 -5.10
C LYS A 97 -0.80 13.76 -5.59
N CYS A 98 0.48 13.48 -5.60
CA CYS A 98 1.04 12.20 -6.02
C CYS A 98 1.66 11.49 -4.81
N TYR A 99 1.53 10.17 -4.79
CA TYR A 99 2.00 9.33 -3.69
C TYR A 99 2.70 8.10 -4.26
N SER A 100 3.84 7.72 -3.66
CA SER A 100 4.31 6.34 -3.79
C SER A 100 3.48 5.47 -2.85
N LEU A 101 3.34 4.20 -3.22
CA LEU A 101 2.62 3.20 -2.44
C LEU A 101 3.62 2.12 -2.03
N GLN A 102 3.56 1.67 -0.79
CA GLN A 102 4.29 0.50 -0.30
C GLN A 102 3.30 -0.60 0.06
N ARG A 103 3.63 -1.82 -0.33
CA ARG A 103 2.78 -2.98 -0.04
C ARG A 103 2.87 -3.36 1.43
N GLY A 104 1.74 -3.32 2.12
CA GLY A 104 1.59 -3.82 3.47
C GLY A 104 1.04 -5.25 3.50
N ALA A 105 0.64 -5.71 4.69
CA ALA A 105 -0.01 -7.01 4.86
C ALA A 105 -1.48 -6.98 4.41
N ALA A 106 -2.00 -8.12 3.96
CA ALA A 106 -3.43 -8.38 3.74
C ALA A 106 -4.16 -7.34 2.86
N GLY A 107 -3.57 -6.96 1.72
CA GLY A 107 -4.20 -6.02 0.78
C GLY A 107 -4.17 -4.56 1.23
N ARG A 108 -3.36 -4.24 2.24
CA ARG A 108 -3.08 -2.87 2.69
C ARG A 108 -1.92 -2.27 1.91
N PHE A 109 -2.00 -0.97 1.66
CA PHE A 109 -0.99 -0.18 0.97
C PHE A 109 -0.77 1.12 1.70
N GLU A 110 0.47 1.41 2.08
CA GLU A 110 0.82 2.65 2.76
C GLU A 110 1.27 3.69 1.73
N THR A 111 0.72 4.90 1.82
CA THR A 111 1.08 5.99 0.92
C THR A 111 2.13 6.90 1.54
N SER A 112 3.02 7.45 0.72
CA SER A 112 3.95 8.50 1.18
C SER A 112 3.27 9.78 1.67
N GLY A 113 1.95 9.90 1.46
CA GLY A 113 1.14 11.02 1.94
C GLY A 113 0.45 10.79 3.28
N GLY A 114 0.78 9.70 3.99
CA GLY A 114 0.26 9.41 5.33
C GLY A 114 -1.13 8.76 5.35
N ASN A 115 -1.65 8.33 4.20
CA ASN A 115 -2.87 7.52 4.13
C ASN A 115 -2.54 6.03 4.00
N VAL A 116 -3.44 5.18 4.47
CA VAL A 116 -3.43 3.75 4.17
C VAL A 116 -4.64 3.42 3.33
N PHE A 117 -4.43 2.60 2.31
CA PHE A 117 -5.46 2.04 1.45
C PHE A 117 -5.60 0.55 1.76
N GLU A 118 -6.81 0.04 1.78
CA GLU A 118 -7.10 -1.38 1.94
C GLU A 118 -8.12 -1.80 0.90
N VAL A 119 -7.70 -2.70 0.02
CA VAL A 119 -8.59 -3.27 -0.99
C VAL A 119 -9.47 -4.29 -0.31
N ARG A 120 -10.79 -4.07 -0.34
CA ARG A 120 -11.75 -5.08 0.09
C ARG A 120 -11.99 -6.01 -1.09
N GLU A 121 -11.74 -7.31 -0.90
CA GLU A 121 -12.26 -8.31 -1.83
C GLU A 121 -13.78 -8.14 -1.89
N ALA A 122 -14.33 -7.97 -3.09
CA ALA A 122 -15.78 -8.02 -3.27
C ALA A 122 -16.22 -9.42 -2.85
N GLY A 123 -16.97 -9.51 -1.75
CA GLY A 123 -17.51 -10.76 -1.25
C GLY A 123 -18.31 -11.46 -2.35
N VAL A 124 -17.88 -12.68 -2.68
CA VAL A 124 -18.66 -13.65 -3.46
C VAL A 124 -19.74 -14.29 -2.59
#